data_AF-A0A9D5RZ99-F1
#
_entry.id   AF-A0A9D5RZ99-F1
#
_cell.length_a   1.000
_cell.length_b   1.000
_cell.length_c   1.000
_cell.angle_alpha   90.00
_cell.angle_beta   90.00
_cell.angle_gamma   90.00
#
_symmetry.space_group_name_H-M   'P 1'
#
loop_
_entity.id
_entity.type
_entity.pdbx_description
1 polymer ?
#
loop_
_entity_poly.entity_id
_entity_poly.type
_entity_poly.pdbx_seq_one_letter_code
_entity_poly.pdbx_strand_id
1 'polypeptide(L)'
;MININDKNYELIKNEKDAWNKEEFENLFTDYFYEFDYIVGDIAYSKLRLKGFYDSKNPKVKDINNIDNLEQYLRDYCAVGCKYFVIKRVK
;
A
#
# COMPACT_ATOMS: atom_id res chain seq x y z
N MET A 1 -7.17 -13.29 3.03
CA MET A 1 -6.98 -13.00 1.59
C MET A 1 -8.02 -12.01 1.13
N ILE A 2 -7.60 -10.99 0.40
CA ILE A 2 -8.44 -9.93 -0.16
C ILE A 2 -8.48 -10.15 -1.67
N ASN A 3 -9.68 -10.28 -2.22
CA ASN A 3 -9.88 -10.43 -3.66
C ASN A 3 -10.31 -9.09 -4.25
N ILE A 4 -9.53 -8.57 -5.20
CA ILE A 4 -9.76 -7.31 -5.92
C ILE A 4 -9.53 -7.57 -7.41
N ASN A 5 -10.56 -7.44 -8.25
CA ASN A 5 -10.49 -7.59 -9.71
C ASN A 5 -9.69 -8.84 -10.16
N ASP A 6 -10.11 -10.00 -9.64
CA ASP A 6 -9.49 -11.32 -9.87
C ASP A 6 -8.04 -11.46 -9.44
N LYS A 7 -7.52 -10.50 -8.67
CA LYS A 7 -6.20 -10.57 -8.03
C LYS A 7 -6.34 -10.78 -6.54
N ASN A 8 -5.46 -11.65 -6.05
CA ASN A 8 -5.38 -11.97 -4.64
C ASN A 8 -4.33 -11.09 -3.97
N TYR A 9 -4.70 -10.52 -2.83
CA TYR A 9 -3.82 -9.77 -1.96
C TYR A 9 -3.87 -10.32 -0.54
N GLU A 10 -2.78 -10.15 0.19
CA GLU A 10 -2.66 -10.48 1.59
C GLU A 10 -2.46 -9.18 2.39
N LEU A 11 -3.21 -9.02 3.48
CA LEU A 11 -3.03 -7.90 4.41
C LEU A 11 -1.84 -8.21 5.31
N ILE A 12 -0.70 -7.58 5.05
CA ILE A 12 0.55 -7.80 5.78
C ILE A 12 0.62 -6.93 7.04
N LYS A 13 0.02 -5.73 6.99
CA LYS A 13 0.00 -4.80 8.12
C LYS A 13 -1.28 -3.98 8.11
N ASN A 14 -1.85 -3.77 9.29
CA ASN A 14 -3.01 -2.92 9.52
C ASN A 14 -2.79 -2.09 10.78
N GLU A 15 -2.15 -0.94 10.62
CA GLU A 15 -1.82 -0.05 11.72
C GLU A 15 -3.04 0.82 12.07
N LYS A 16 -3.50 0.74 13.32
CA LYS A 16 -4.65 1.51 13.84
C LYS A 16 -5.95 1.28 13.05
N ASP A 17 -6.16 0.04 12.62
CA ASP A 17 -7.36 -0.39 11.89
C ASP A 17 -7.67 0.48 10.66
N ALA A 18 -6.62 0.84 9.91
CA ALA A 18 -6.72 1.68 8.72
C ALA A 18 -7.37 0.98 7.52
N TRP A 19 -7.32 -0.35 7.47
CA TRP A 19 -7.83 -1.11 6.32
C TRP A 19 -9.36 -1.02 6.22
N ASN A 20 -9.82 -0.42 5.13
CA ASN A 20 -11.21 -0.46 4.70
C ASN A 20 -11.24 -0.91 3.24
N LYS A 21 -11.90 -2.06 2.99
CA LYS A 21 -11.97 -2.66 1.65
C LYS A 21 -12.70 -1.76 0.65
N GLU A 22 -13.81 -1.16 1.06
CA GLU A 22 -14.65 -0.33 0.18
C GLU A 22 -13.93 0.95 -0.23
N GLU A 23 -13.31 1.66 0.72
CA GLU A 23 -12.50 2.85 0.41
C GLU A 23 -11.32 2.53 -0.49
N PHE A 24 -10.67 1.39 -0.24
CA PHE A 24 -9.57 0.91 -1.09
C PHE A 24 -10.05 0.64 -2.52
N GLU A 25 -11.12 -0.13 -2.70
CA GLU A 25 -11.65 -0.49 -4.03
C GLU A 25 -12.06 0.74 -4.85
N ASN A 26 -12.54 1.80 -4.20
CA ASN A 26 -12.89 3.06 -4.86
C ASN A 26 -11.69 3.84 -5.42
N LEU A 27 -10.50 3.66 -4.84
CA LEU A 27 -9.27 4.36 -5.27
C LEU A 27 -8.35 3.47 -6.10
N PHE A 28 -8.55 2.16 -6.01
CA PHE A 28 -7.72 1.18 -6.65
C PHE A 28 -8.04 1.11 -8.16
N THR A 29 -7.01 1.25 -8.98
CA THR A 29 -7.09 1.19 -10.44
C THR A 29 -6.06 0.22 -11.01
N ASP A 30 -6.18 -0.08 -12.30
CA ASP A 30 -5.28 -1.01 -13.00
C ASP A 30 -3.80 -0.61 -12.95
N TYR A 31 -3.51 0.68 -12.70
CA TYR A 31 -2.16 1.18 -12.41
C TYR A 31 -1.49 0.38 -11.29
N PHE A 32 -2.23 -0.02 -10.26
CA PHE A 32 -1.64 -0.70 -9.10
C PHE A 32 -1.29 -2.17 -9.36
N TYR A 33 -1.75 -2.76 -10.47
CA TYR A 33 -1.47 -4.17 -10.78
C TYR A 33 -0.01 -4.49 -11.00
N GLU A 34 0.80 -3.51 -11.39
CA GLU A 34 2.23 -3.74 -11.63
C GLU A 34 3.05 -3.85 -10.35
N PHE A 35 2.55 -3.36 -9.21
CA PHE A 35 3.27 -3.31 -7.95
C PHE A 35 3.15 -4.59 -7.13
N ASP A 36 4.20 -4.90 -6.36
CA ASP A 36 4.20 -6.06 -5.46
C ASP A 36 3.43 -5.78 -4.16
N TYR A 37 3.46 -4.51 -3.72
CA TYR A 37 2.82 -4.03 -2.50
C TYR A 37 2.01 -2.77 -2.80
N ILE A 38 0.87 -2.62 -2.12
CA ILE A 38 0.13 -1.37 -2.10
C ILE A 38 0.01 -0.93 -0.64
N VAL A 39 0.40 0.31 -0.42
CA VAL A 39 0.33 0.95 0.89
C VAL A 39 -0.82 1.95 0.82
N GLY A 40 -1.73 1.82 1.76
CA GLY A 40 -2.78 2.79 1.99
C GLY A 40 -2.51 3.57 3.25
N ASP A 41 -2.41 4.88 3.16
CA ASP A 41 -2.10 5.74 4.30
C ASP A 41 -3.17 6.84 4.46
N ILE A 42 -3.51 7.17 5.71
CA ILE A 42 -4.59 8.12 6.01
C ILE A 42 -3.99 9.48 6.37
N ALA A 43 -3.97 10.39 5.40
CA ALA A 43 -3.54 11.76 5.61
C ALA A 43 -4.70 12.73 5.43
N TYR A 44 -4.84 13.70 6.34
CA TYR A 44 -5.92 14.68 6.30
C TYR A 44 -7.31 14.04 6.18
N SER A 45 -7.53 12.93 6.90
CA SER A 45 -8.77 12.14 6.88
C SER A 45 -9.15 11.56 5.51
N LYS A 46 -8.17 11.40 4.60
CA LYS A 46 -8.37 10.77 3.29
C LYS A 46 -7.39 9.64 3.09
N LEU A 47 -7.88 8.53 2.54
CA LEU A 47 -7.05 7.42 2.08
C LEU A 47 -6.24 7.85 0.85
N ARG A 48 -4.94 7.55 0.88
CA ARG A 48 -4.02 7.68 -0.25
C ARG A 48 -3.43 6.31 -0.53
N LEU A 49 -3.36 5.92 -1.80
CA LEU A 49 -2.74 4.68 -2.22
C LEU A 49 -1.41 4.96 -2.91
N LYS A 50 -0.38 4.19 -2.56
CA LYS A 50 0.92 4.22 -3.24
C LYS A 50 1.41 2.81 -3.50
N GLY A 51 1.88 2.58 -4.72
CA GLY A 51 2.51 1.33 -5.15
C GLY A 51 3.97 1.25 -4.70
N PHE A 52 4.35 0.08 -4.22
CA PHE A 52 5.71 -0.27 -3.83
C PHE A 52 6.11 -1.61 -4.44
N TYR A 53 7.40 -1.75 -4.69
CA TYR A 53 8.04 -2.95 -5.21
C TYR A 53 8.82 -3.66 -4.12
N ASP A 54 8.93 -4.98 -4.26
CA ASP A 54 9.94 -5.76 -3.55
C ASP A 54 11.35 -5.26 -3.94
N SER A 55 12.30 -5.25 -3.01
CA SER A 55 13.67 -4.78 -3.30
C SER A 55 14.39 -5.62 -4.36
N LYS A 56 13.88 -6.83 -4.66
CA LYS A 56 14.38 -7.69 -5.74
C LYS A 56 13.67 -7.47 -7.09
N ASN A 57 12.64 -6.63 -7.16
CA ASN A 57 11.91 -6.40 -8.40
C ASN A 57 12.74 -5.54 -9.37
N PRO A 58 12.86 -5.89 -10.67
CA PRO A 58 13.63 -5.11 -11.64
C PRO A 58 13.12 -3.67 -11.86
N LYS A 59 11.86 -3.37 -11.49
CA LYS A 59 11.27 -2.03 -11.60
C LYS A 59 11.48 -1.16 -10.35
N VAL A 60 12.11 -1.70 -9.30
CA VAL A 60 12.31 -0.98 -8.03
C VAL A 60 13.22 0.24 -8.23
N LYS A 61 12.87 1.31 -7.52
CA LYS A 61 13.61 2.56 -7.36
C LYS A 61 13.50 2.97 -5.90
N ASP A 62 14.38 3.85 -5.41
CA ASP A 62 14.36 4.26 -4.00
C ASP A 62 12.99 4.81 -3.55
N ILE A 63 12.30 5.55 -4.42
CA ILE A 63 10.99 6.17 -4.14
C ILE A 63 9.80 5.18 -4.04
N ASN A 64 9.99 3.93 -4.48
CA ASN A 64 8.96 2.90 -4.49
C ASN A 64 9.49 1.55 -3.98
N ASN A 65 10.62 1.54 -3.28
CA ASN A 65 11.13 0.35 -2.59
C ASN A 65 10.41 0.19 -1.25
N ILE A 66 9.84 -1.00 -1.00
CA ILE A 66 9.14 -1.30 0.24
C ILE A 66 10.06 -1.18 1.48
N ASP A 67 11.36 -1.40 1.31
CA ASP A 67 12.35 -1.24 2.40
C ASP A 67 12.42 0.21 2.91
N ASN A 68 12.02 1.18 2.07
CA ASN A 68 11.97 2.60 2.42
C ASN A 68 10.59 3.05 2.95
N LEU A 69 9.66 2.11 3.20
CA LEU A 69 8.30 2.43 3.66
C LEU A 69 8.28 3.27 4.95
N GLU A 70 9.11 2.92 5.92
CA GLU A 70 9.16 3.63 7.20
C GLU A 70 9.60 5.10 7.02
N GLN A 71 10.51 5.36 6.08
CA GLN A 71 10.90 6.73 5.73
C GLN A 71 9.76 7.46 5.02
N TYR A 72 9.10 6.81 4.06
CA TYR A 72 7.93 7.37 3.39
C TYR A 72 6.82 7.76 4.39
N LEU A 73 6.49 6.89 5.35
CA LEU A 73 5.45 7.19 6.33
C LEU A 73 5.82 8.39 7.22
N ARG A 74 7.10 8.48 7.63
CA ARG A 74 7.58 9.64 8.40
C ARG A 74 7.45 10.94 7.61
N ASP A 75 7.85 10.93 6.35
CA ASP A 75 7.90 12.14 5.52
C ASP A 75 6.50 12.61 5.06
N TYR A 76 5.59 11.67 4.80
CA TYR A 76 4.31 11.98 4.15
C TYR A 76 3.07 11.79 5.04
N CYS A 77 3.12 10.97 6.08
CA CYS A 77 1.97 10.60 6.92
C CYS A 77 2.03 11.21 8.32
N ALA A 78 3.22 11.64 8.76
CA ALA A 78 3.54 12.08 10.12
C ALA A 78 3.50 10.96 11.19
N VAL A 79 3.97 11.29 12.39
CA VAL A 79 4.10 10.34 13.51
C VAL A 79 2.71 9.86 13.97
N GLY A 80 2.53 8.55 14.04
CA GLY A 80 1.28 7.94 14.49
C GLY A 80 0.19 7.89 13.42
N CYS A 81 0.54 8.03 12.14
CA CYS A 81 -0.40 7.89 11.05
C CYS A 81 -1.05 6.49 10.99
N LYS A 82 -2.30 6.43 10.55
CA LYS A 82 -2.98 5.17 10.27
C LYS A 82 -2.60 4.72 8.87
N TYR A 83 -2.24 3.45 8.70
CA TYR A 83 -1.91 2.92 7.39
C TYR A 83 -2.08 1.40 7.35
N PHE A 84 -2.15 0.86 6.14
CA PHE A 84 -2.11 -0.57 5.90
C PHE A 84 -1.14 -0.89 4.77
N VAL A 85 -0.72 -2.15 4.72
CA VAL A 85 0.11 -2.70 3.65
C VAL A 85 -0.53 -3.98 3.18
N ILE A 86 -0.86 -4.04 1.89
CA ILE A 86 -1.25 -5.29 1.23
C ILE A 86 -0.17 -5.73 0.25
N LYS A 87 0.04 -7.03 0.15
CA LYS A 87 0.98 -7.66 -0.77
C LYS A 87 0.22 -8.48 -1.80
N ARG A 88 0.61 -8.38 -3.07
CA ARG A 88 0.04 -9.21 -4.12
C ARG A 88 0.48 -10.67 -3.92
N VAL A 89 -0.48 -11.57 -3.88
CA VAL A 89 -0.24 -13.02 -3.92
C VAL A 89 0.03 -13.38 -5.38
N LYS A 90 1.15 -14.04 -5.65
CA LYS A 90 1.51 -14.50 -6.99
C LYS A 90 0.74 -15.76 -7.36
#